data_AF-A0A7V7C0C8-F1
#
_entry.id   AF-A0A7V7C0C8-F1
#
_cell.length_a   1.000
_cell.length_b   1.000
_cell.length_c   1.000
_cell.angle_alpha   90.00
_cell.angle_beta   90.00
_cell.angle_gamma   90.00
#
_symmetry.space_group_name_H-M   'P 1'
#
loop_
_entity.id
_entity.type
_entity.pdbx_description
1 polymer ?
#
loop_
_entity_poly.entity_id
_entity_poly.type
_entity_poly.pdbx_seq_one_letter_code
_entity_poly.pdbx_strand_id
1 'polypeptide(L)'
;MRKRLIPILLALAGLTACQPEEFTDAEKATIASLSLSALPPLPADTTNRVADDAAAAAFGATLFFERRLSRDGTVACATCHLVDRQFQDDRPRSVGLAMTDRRAMPLAGVARAPFLFWDGRKDSLWAQALGPLEDAREHGGTRAAYAHFVAATFRDRYERIFGPLPDLAGVPAAASPLGSDAESAAWEAMPDDKKREIDTVFANLGKAIAAFERTIVHQPTRFDRFADAVAAGKAPEGDAALSEQEVYGLRLFIGRANCVTCHNGPRFTDDHFHNTGVPPVDGLPDDTGRAAGAKKVLDDPFNCLGAYRDGSEEACGELRFMVSQGEELERAFKTPSLRGAAARPPYMHSGQIATLADVVDHYVRAPASVSGHSELKPLKLSDRERAALIAFLGTLAE
;
A
#
# COMPACT_ATOMS: atom_id res chain seq x y z
N MET A 1 66.23 61.15 19.48
CA MET A 1 65.00 60.86 18.69
C MET A 1 65.19 59.57 17.90
N ARG A 2 64.70 58.43 18.39
CA ARG A 2 64.64 57.15 17.64
C ARG A 2 63.17 56.79 17.45
N LYS A 3 62.65 56.94 16.23
CA LYS A 3 61.29 56.53 15.86
C LYS A 3 61.30 55.01 15.65
N ARG A 4 60.52 54.27 16.45
CA ARG A 4 60.19 52.86 16.20
C ARG A 4 58.95 52.80 15.31
N LEU A 5 59.09 52.22 14.12
CA LEU A 5 57.98 51.83 13.25
C LEU A 5 57.48 50.46 13.71
N ILE A 6 56.20 50.35 14.03
CA ILE A 6 55.50 49.09 14.31
C ILE A 6 54.77 48.69 13.02
N PRO A 7 54.98 47.48 12.46
CA PRO A 7 54.20 47.03 11.33
C PRO A 7 52.84 46.51 11.84
N ILE A 8 51.75 47.02 11.27
CA ILE A 8 50.40 46.48 11.48
C ILE A 8 50.25 45.30 10.53
N LEU A 9 50.20 44.07 11.06
CA LEU A 9 49.72 42.90 10.33
C LEU A 9 48.21 43.02 10.18
N LEU A 10 47.72 43.25 8.96
CA LEU A 10 46.33 43.00 8.62
C LEU A 10 46.11 41.47 8.57
N ALA A 11 45.36 40.95 9.54
CA ALA A 11 44.82 39.60 9.46
C ALA A 11 43.67 39.60 8.44
N LEU A 12 43.89 39.01 7.27
CA LEU A 12 42.82 38.64 6.35
C LEU A 12 42.03 37.49 6.99
N ALA A 13 40.91 37.80 7.62
CA ALA A 13 39.91 36.80 7.98
C ALA A 13 39.27 36.28 6.68
N GLY A 14 39.72 35.12 6.23
CA GLY A 14 39.09 34.42 5.11
C GLY A 14 37.66 34.06 5.48
N LEU A 15 36.70 34.63 4.76
CA LEU A 15 35.33 34.15 4.71
C LEU A 15 35.36 32.75 4.07
N THR A 16 35.45 31.71 4.89
CA THR A 16 35.11 30.35 4.45
C THR A 16 33.62 30.36 4.10
N ALA A 17 33.33 30.45 2.80
CA ALA A 17 32.00 30.18 2.30
C ALA A 17 31.52 28.84 2.88
N CYS A 18 30.35 28.82 3.51
CA CYS A 18 29.69 27.59 3.91
C CYS A 18 29.48 26.75 2.65
N GLN A 19 30.37 25.79 2.39
CA GLN A 19 30.03 24.73 1.46
C GLN A 19 28.86 23.97 2.07
N PRO A 20 27.83 23.61 1.28
CA PRO A 20 26.79 22.73 1.77
C PRO A 20 27.47 21.49 2.33
N GLU A 21 27.23 21.21 3.61
CA GLU A 21 27.83 20.07 4.31
C GLU A 21 27.61 18.83 3.45
N GLU A 22 28.69 18.11 3.09
CA GLU A 22 28.54 16.87 2.33
C GLU A 22 27.80 15.84 3.19
N PHE A 23 27.05 14.93 2.55
CA PHE A 23 26.52 13.79 3.29
C PHE A 23 27.64 12.90 3.81
N THR A 24 27.51 12.47 5.06
CA THR A 24 28.35 11.42 5.64
C THR A 24 28.16 10.10 4.88
N ASP A 25 29.12 9.18 4.98
CA ASP A 25 29.02 7.88 4.31
C ASP A 25 27.79 7.07 4.77
N ALA A 26 27.40 7.21 6.04
CA ALA A 26 26.18 6.59 6.58
C ALA A 26 24.90 7.20 5.98
N GLU A 27 24.85 8.52 5.82
CA GLU A 27 23.73 9.17 5.12
C GLU A 27 23.69 8.76 3.65
N LYS A 28 24.83 8.72 2.94
CA LYS A 28 24.90 8.26 1.54
C LYS A 28 24.38 6.84 1.39
N ALA A 29 24.76 5.93 2.29
CA ALA A 29 24.28 4.54 2.29
C ALA A 29 22.76 4.46 2.54
N THR A 30 22.24 5.28 3.45
CA THR A 30 20.79 5.35 3.73
C THR A 30 20.02 5.94 2.56
N ILE A 31 20.54 6.99 1.91
CA ILE A 31 19.94 7.59 0.72
C ILE A 31 19.90 6.57 -0.42
N ALA A 32 20.99 5.84 -0.64
CA ALA A 32 21.06 4.80 -1.66
C ALA A 32 20.02 3.67 -1.43
N SER A 33 19.79 3.28 -0.17
CA SER A 33 18.82 2.22 0.16
C SER A 33 17.35 2.63 -0.04
N LEU A 34 17.07 3.92 -0.17
CA LEU A 34 15.73 4.47 -0.45
C LEU A 34 15.45 4.58 -1.97
N SER A 35 16.46 4.45 -2.83
CA SER A 35 16.31 4.49 -4.29
C SER A 35 15.64 3.23 -4.83
N LEU A 36 14.82 3.35 -5.89
CA LEU A 36 14.33 2.21 -6.66
C LEU A 36 15.45 1.34 -7.23
N SER A 37 16.65 1.88 -7.44
CA SER A 37 17.81 1.11 -7.88
C SER A 37 18.26 0.06 -6.85
N ALA A 38 17.89 0.23 -5.57
CA ALA A 38 18.10 -0.77 -4.53
C ALA A 38 16.93 -1.76 -4.37
N LEU A 39 15.84 -1.62 -5.15
CA LEU A 39 14.68 -2.50 -5.07
C LEU A 39 15.01 -3.87 -5.68
N PRO A 40 14.95 -4.98 -4.92
CA PRO A 40 15.22 -6.30 -5.46
C PRO A 40 14.16 -6.70 -6.51
N PRO A 41 14.46 -7.71 -7.36
CA PRO A 41 13.46 -8.33 -8.22
C PRO A 41 12.19 -8.68 -7.43
N LEU A 42 11.03 -8.54 -8.07
CA LEU A 42 9.75 -8.91 -7.45
C LEU A 42 9.80 -10.41 -7.09
N PRO A 43 9.52 -10.80 -5.83
CA PRO A 43 9.45 -12.22 -5.49
C PRO A 43 8.38 -12.94 -6.31
N ALA A 44 8.65 -14.20 -6.62
CA ALA A 44 7.66 -15.09 -7.20
C ALA A 44 6.50 -15.28 -6.20
N ASP A 45 5.27 -15.25 -6.68
CA ASP A 45 4.11 -15.61 -5.87
C ASP A 45 3.89 -17.13 -5.97
N THR A 46 4.27 -17.83 -4.92
CA THR A 46 4.17 -19.30 -4.83
C THR A 46 2.73 -19.79 -4.62
N THR A 47 1.80 -18.89 -4.29
CA THR A 47 0.40 -19.22 -3.99
C THR A 47 -0.50 -19.05 -5.21
N ASN A 48 0.00 -18.38 -6.26
CA ASN A 48 -0.69 -18.09 -7.51
C ASN A 48 0.16 -18.53 -8.71
N ARG A 49 -0.15 -19.69 -9.29
CA ARG A 49 0.60 -20.26 -10.43
C ARG A 49 0.57 -19.42 -11.70
N VAL A 50 -0.37 -18.48 -11.80
CA VAL A 50 -0.53 -17.59 -12.96
C VAL A 50 -0.07 -16.15 -12.69
N ALA A 51 0.60 -15.92 -11.56
CA ALA A 51 1.00 -14.58 -11.11
C ALA A 51 1.83 -13.80 -12.14
N ASP A 52 2.67 -14.49 -12.91
CA ASP A 52 3.52 -13.89 -13.94
C ASP A 52 3.13 -14.34 -15.37
N ASP A 53 1.93 -14.92 -15.54
CA ASP A 53 1.41 -15.32 -16.84
C ASP A 53 0.77 -14.13 -17.59
N ALA A 54 1.22 -13.88 -18.82
CA ALA A 54 0.77 -12.74 -19.61
C ALA A 54 -0.71 -12.81 -20.01
N ALA A 55 -1.26 -14.01 -20.23
CA ALA A 55 -2.68 -14.17 -20.57
C ALA A 55 -3.57 -13.93 -19.34
N ALA A 56 -3.13 -14.37 -18.16
CA ALA A 56 -3.76 -14.10 -16.87
C ALA A 56 -3.71 -12.61 -16.54
N ALA A 57 -2.56 -11.95 -16.68
CA ALA A 57 -2.45 -10.50 -16.46
C ALA A 57 -3.35 -9.71 -17.42
N ALA A 58 -3.40 -10.09 -18.70
CA ALA A 58 -4.33 -9.44 -19.63
C ALA A 58 -5.80 -9.67 -19.23
N PHE A 59 -6.14 -10.86 -18.70
CA PHE A 59 -7.50 -11.15 -18.24
C PHE A 59 -7.85 -10.37 -16.98
N GLY A 60 -6.93 -10.32 -16.01
CA GLY A 60 -7.01 -9.48 -14.83
C GLY A 60 -7.24 -8.02 -15.17
N ALA A 61 -6.50 -7.48 -16.15
CA ALA A 61 -6.71 -6.12 -16.63
C ALA A 61 -8.14 -5.93 -17.14
N THR A 62 -8.68 -6.89 -17.90
CA THR A 62 -10.08 -6.80 -18.36
C THR A 62 -11.06 -6.80 -17.19
N LEU A 63 -10.87 -7.65 -16.19
CA LEU A 63 -11.71 -7.70 -14.99
C LEU A 63 -11.60 -6.40 -14.16
N PHE A 64 -10.40 -5.83 -14.05
CA PHE A 64 -10.12 -4.61 -13.30
C PHE A 64 -10.94 -3.40 -13.76
N PHE A 65 -11.25 -3.33 -15.06
CA PHE A 65 -12.06 -2.26 -15.67
C PHE A 65 -13.53 -2.69 -15.93
N GLU A 66 -13.93 -3.91 -15.56
CA GLU A 66 -15.26 -4.45 -15.86
C GLU A 66 -16.31 -4.03 -14.82
N ARG A 67 -17.16 -3.07 -15.17
CA ARG A 67 -18.21 -2.58 -14.25
C ARG A 67 -19.32 -3.59 -14.02
N ARG A 68 -19.55 -4.53 -14.94
CA ARG A 68 -20.58 -5.58 -14.80
C ARG A 68 -20.26 -6.59 -13.69
N LEU A 69 -19.07 -6.50 -13.08
CA LEU A 69 -18.75 -7.24 -11.86
C LEU A 69 -19.46 -6.68 -10.62
N SER A 70 -19.89 -5.42 -10.64
CA SER A 70 -20.73 -4.88 -9.57
C SER A 70 -22.20 -5.22 -9.76
N ARG A 71 -22.93 -5.34 -8.65
CA ARG A 71 -24.33 -5.75 -8.60
C ARG A 71 -25.25 -4.93 -9.51
N ASP A 72 -24.98 -3.63 -9.64
CA ASP A 72 -25.77 -2.70 -10.46
C ASP A 72 -25.07 -2.29 -11.78
N GLY A 73 -23.88 -2.84 -12.05
CA GLY A 73 -23.11 -2.55 -13.25
C GLY A 73 -22.42 -1.17 -13.27
N THR A 74 -22.28 -0.48 -12.14
CA THR A 74 -21.72 0.89 -12.07
C THR A 74 -20.29 0.98 -11.53
N VAL A 75 -19.84 -0.02 -10.75
CA VAL A 75 -18.54 -0.03 -10.07
C VAL A 75 -17.59 -1.06 -10.69
N ALA A 76 -16.34 -0.66 -10.91
CA ALA A 76 -15.20 -1.55 -11.20
C ALA A 76 -14.05 -1.23 -10.24
N CYS A 77 -12.99 -2.04 -10.22
CA CYS A 77 -11.76 -1.72 -9.46
C CYS A 77 -11.23 -0.33 -9.84
N ALA A 78 -11.24 -0.02 -11.14
CA ALA A 78 -10.84 1.28 -11.68
C ALA A 78 -11.74 2.47 -11.28
N THR A 79 -12.90 2.25 -10.67
CA THR A 79 -13.73 3.35 -10.12
C THR A 79 -13.07 3.98 -8.88
N CYS A 80 -12.37 3.18 -8.07
CA CYS A 80 -11.70 3.62 -6.86
C CYS A 80 -10.16 3.68 -7.02
N HIS A 81 -9.61 2.98 -8.01
CA HIS A 81 -8.18 2.92 -8.30
C HIS A 81 -7.88 3.55 -9.67
N LEU A 82 -7.92 4.88 -9.74
CA LEU A 82 -7.76 5.63 -10.98
C LEU A 82 -6.28 5.66 -11.43
N VAL A 83 -6.01 5.23 -12.66
CA VAL A 83 -4.65 5.14 -13.23
C VAL A 83 -3.94 6.49 -13.18
N ASP A 84 -4.63 7.58 -13.53
CA ASP A 84 -4.11 8.95 -13.57
C ASP A 84 -4.07 9.64 -12.19
N ARG A 85 -4.34 8.88 -11.12
CA ARG A 85 -4.25 9.33 -9.73
C ARG A 85 -3.42 8.39 -8.87
N GLN A 86 -2.45 7.69 -9.47
CA GLN A 86 -1.60 6.70 -8.78
C GLN A 86 -2.43 5.57 -8.13
N PHE A 87 -3.50 5.17 -8.81
CA PHE A 87 -4.41 4.11 -8.41
C PHE A 87 -5.11 4.36 -7.06
N GLN A 88 -5.60 5.58 -6.85
CA GLN A 88 -6.54 5.95 -5.78
C GLN A 88 -7.60 6.95 -6.30
N ASP A 89 -8.52 7.42 -5.45
CA ASP A 89 -9.72 8.17 -5.89
C ASP A 89 -9.87 9.61 -5.36
N ASP A 90 -8.84 10.17 -4.71
CA ASP A 90 -8.81 11.52 -4.10
C ASP A 90 -9.90 11.75 -3.03
N ARG A 91 -10.47 10.69 -2.46
CA ARG A 91 -11.52 10.78 -1.44
C ARG A 91 -11.01 10.36 -0.07
N PRO A 92 -11.60 10.90 1.03
CA PRO A 92 -11.33 10.38 2.37
C PRO A 92 -11.78 8.94 2.54
N ARG A 93 -12.88 8.58 1.88
CA ARG A 93 -13.47 7.24 1.84
C ARG A 93 -14.06 7.02 0.46
N SER A 94 -13.87 5.82 -0.06
CA SER A 94 -14.31 5.49 -1.41
C SER A 94 -15.82 5.28 -1.47
N VAL A 95 -16.37 5.46 -2.66
CA VAL A 95 -17.80 5.30 -2.94
C VAL A 95 -17.96 4.25 -4.03
N GLY A 96 -18.37 3.05 -3.63
CA GLY A 96 -18.85 2.00 -4.53
C GLY A 96 -20.38 2.08 -4.65
N LEU A 97 -21.06 0.96 -4.42
CA LEU A 97 -22.52 0.95 -4.21
C LEU A 97 -22.93 1.75 -2.97
N ALA A 98 -22.03 1.89 -2.00
CA ALA A 98 -22.16 2.78 -0.86
C ALA A 98 -20.77 3.32 -0.44
N MET A 99 -20.76 4.25 0.51
CA MET A 99 -19.51 4.77 1.07
C MET A 99 -18.84 3.71 1.95
N THR A 100 -17.54 3.51 1.78
CA THR A 100 -16.72 2.59 2.59
C THR A 100 -16.24 3.28 3.88
N ASP A 101 -15.65 2.51 4.81
CA ASP A 101 -15.14 3.07 6.08
C ASP A 101 -13.71 3.60 5.95
N ARG A 102 -12.99 3.18 4.91
CA ARG A 102 -11.56 3.46 4.72
C ARG A 102 -11.25 4.02 3.34
N ARG A 103 -10.15 4.76 3.26
CA ARG A 103 -9.55 5.32 2.05
C ARG A 103 -8.99 4.20 1.18
N ALA A 104 -9.16 4.29 -0.14
CA ALA A 104 -8.43 3.45 -1.09
C ALA A 104 -6.90 3.68 -0.99
N MET A 105 -6.15 2.59 -0.86
CA MET A 105 -4.67 2.63 -0.94
C MET A 105 -4.23 2.66 -2.41
N PRO A 106 -3.08 3.29 -2.74
CA PRO A 106 -2.49 3.18 -4.07
C PRO A 106 -2.06 1.73 -4.36
N LEU A 107 -2.04 1.35 -5.64
CA LEU A 107 -1.68 -0.01 -6.08
C LEU A 107 -0.24 -0.13 -6.60
N ALA A 108 0.47 0.97 -6.88
CA ALA A 108 1.84 0.88 -7.37
C ALA A 108 2.75 0.16 -6.36
N GLY A 109 3.44 -0.88 -6.83
CA GLY A 109 4.36 -1.70 -6.03
C GLY A 109 3.69 -2.60 -4.99
N VAL A 110 2.35 -2.72 -4.99
CA VAL A 110 1.59 -3.43 -3.94
C VAL A 110 1.89 -4.92 -3.88
N ALA A 111 2.33 -5.53 -4.99
CA ALA A 111 2.70 -6.94 -5.09
C ALA A 111 3.86 -7.39 -4.19
N ARG A 112 4.52 -6.45 -3.51
CA ARG A 112 5.62 -6.71 -2.59
C ARG A 112 5.18 -6.78 -1.13
N ALA A 113 3.95 -6.35 -0.83
CA ALA A 113 3.46 -6.31 0.54
C ALA A 113 3.03 -7.72 1.00
N PRO A 114 3.51 -8.20 2.16
CA PRO A 114 3.12 -9.51 2.70
C PRO A 114 1.67 -9.53 3.21
N PHE A 115 1.15 -8.37 3.62
CA PHE A 115 -0.24 -8.20 4.05
C PHE A 115 -0.87 -6.98 3.37
N LEU A 116 -2.14 -7.13 2.99
CA LEU A 116 -2.90 -6.19 2.18
C LEU A 116 -4.10 -5.64 2.97
N PHE A 117 -4.65 -4.51 2.50
CA PHE A 117 -5.49 -3.57 3.28
C PHE A 117 -4.74 -2.84 4.40
N TRP A 118 -5.39 -1.82 4.97
CA TRP A 118 -4.85 -1.04 6.10
C TRP A 118 -4.65 -1.85 7.39
N ASP A 119 -5.40 -2.93 7.58
CA ASP A 119 -5.32 -3.83 8.74
C ASP A 119 -4.62 -5.17 8.42
N GLY A 120 -4.22 -5.37 7.17
CA GLY A 120 -3.52 -6.58 6.77
C GLY A 120 -4.38 -7.84 6.77
N ARG A 121 -5.70 -7.71 6.64
CA ARG A 121 -6.65 -8.84 6.70
C ARG A 121 -6.60 -9.82 5.52
N LYS A 122 -5.62 -9.65 4.62
CA LYS A 122 -5.35 -10.52 3.46
C LYS A 122 -3.84 -10.67 3.33
N ASP A 123 -3.38 -11.87 3.03
CA ASP A 123 -1.96 -12.26 2.98
C ASP A 123 -1.41 -12.41 1.55
N SER A 124 -2.25 -12.18 0.54
CA SER A 124 -1.87 -12.23 -0.86
C SER A 124 -2.71 -11.27 -1.68
N LEU A 125 -2.16 -10.82 -2.82
CA LEU A 125 -2.91 -9.96 -3.74
C LEU A 125 -4.16 -10.65 -4.28
N TRP A 126 -4.06 -11.94 -4.63
CA TRP A 126 -5.19 -12.65 -5.20
C TRP A 126 -6.32 -12.80 -4.18
N ALA A 127 -6.02 -13.02 -2.90
CA ALA A 127 -7.02 -13.05 -1.84
C ALA A 127 -7.60 -11.65 -1.56
N GLN A 128 -6.79 -10.60 -1.70
CA GLN A 128 -7.23 -9.21 -1.55
C GLN A 128 -8.24 -8.81 -2.62
N ALA A 129 -7.97 -9.14 -3.88
CA ALA A 129 -8.84 -8.83 -5.02
C ALA A 129 -10.27 -9.38 -4.86
N LEU A 130 -10.44 -10.46 -4.08
CA LEU A 130 -11.75 -11.05 -3.79
C LEU A 130 -12.59 -10.21 -2.82
N GLY A 131 -11.96 -9.49 -1.90
CA GLY A 131 -12.67 -8.74 -0.84
C GLY A 131 -13.69 -7.74 -1.39
N PRO A 132 -13.28 -6.79 -2.26
CA PRO A 132 -14.19 -5.80 -2.83
C PRO A 132 -15.31 -6.37 -3.70
N LEU A 133 -15.12 -7.58 -4.23
CA LEU A 133 -16.13 -8.26 -5.05
C LEU A 133 -17.36 -8.67 -4.21
N GLU A 134 -17.16 -9.11 -2.97
CA GLU A 134 -18.26 -9.54 -2.06
C GLU A 134 -18.71 -8.46 -1.07
N ASP A 135 -17.95 -7.37 -0.86
CA ASP A 135 -18.40 -6.28 0.03
C ASP A 135 -19.62 -5.56 -0.59
N ALA A 136 -20.75 -5.58 0.13
CA ALA A 136 -22.03 -5.00 -0.29
C ALA A 136 -21.99 -3.49 -0.57
N ARG A 137 -20.97 -2.78 -0.07
CA ARG A 137 -20.75 -1.35 -0.31
C ARG A 137 -19.82 -1.09 -1.50
N GLU A 138 -19.06 -2.09 -1.93
CA GLU A 138 -18.11 -1.98 -3.03
C GLU A 138 -18.69 -2.52 -4.34
N HIS A 139 -18.53 -3.80 -4.67
CA HIS A 139 -19.17 -4.41 -5.85
C HIS A 139 -20.47 -5.15 -5.49
N GLY A 140 -20.59 -5.68 -4.27
CA GLY A 140 -21.80 -6.36 -3.78
C GLY A 140 -22.25 -7.58 -4.59
N GLY A 141 -21.31 -8.28 -5.25
CA GLY A 141 -21.59 -9.50 -6.00
C GLY A 141 -21.60 -10.75 -5.12
N THR A 142 -21.84 -11.91 -5.74
CA THR A 142 -21.79 -13.21 -5.07
C THR A 142 -20.96 -14.19 -5.88
N ARG A 143 -20.31 -15.16 -5.22
CA ARG A 143 -19.42 -16.13 -5.87
C ARG A 143 -20.11 -16.89 -7.00
N ALA A 144 -21.34 -17.34 -6.77
CA ALA A 144 -22.12 -18.02 -7.80
C ALA A 144 -22.45 -17.11 -8.99
N ALA A 145 -22.82 -15.84 -8.75
CA ALA A 145 -23.06 -14.87 -9.82
C ALA A 145 -21.79 -14.63 -10.66
N TYR A 146 -20.62 -14.58 -10.02
CA TYR A 146 -19.35 -14.46 -10.73
C TYR A 146 -19.04 -15.69 -11.60
N ALA A 147 -19.29 -16.90 -11.10
CA ALA A 147 -19.12 -18.11 -11.90
C ALA A 147 -20.02 -18.10 -13.14
N HIS A 148 -21.30 -17.74 -12.99
CA HIS A 148 -22.24 -17.60 -14.12
C HIS A 148 -21.79 -16.50 -15.10
N PHE A 149 -21.37 -15.34 -14.59
CA PHE A 149 -20.91 -14.22 -15.42
C PHE A 149 -19.69 -14.60 -16.26
N VAL A 150 -18.70 -15.27 -15.67
CA VAL A 150 -17.50 -15.76 -16.35
C VAL A 150 -17.87 -16.81 -17.39
N ALA A 151 -18.73 -17.76 -17.05
CA ALA A 151 -19.20 -18.79 -17.96
C ALA A 151 -19.95 -18.22 -19.18
N ALA A 152 -20.69 -17.13 -19.00
CA ALA A 152 -21.44 -16.48 -20.06
C ALA A 152 -20.57 -15.54 -20.91
N THR A 153 -19.60 -14.85 -20.31
CA THR A 153 -18.90 -13.72 -20.95
C THR A 153 -17.46 -14.04 -21.33
N PHE A 154 -16.78 -14.87 -20.54
CA PHE A 154 -15.33 -15.05 -20.59
C PHE A 154 -14.87 -16.52 -20.62
N ARG A 155 -15.76 -17.48 -20.92
CA ARG A 155 -15.47 -18.92 -20.92
C ARG A 155 -14.15 -19.27 -21.61
N ASP A 156 -14.02 -18.98 -22.90
CA ASP A 156 -12.84 -19.36 -23.68
C ASP A 156 -11.54 -18.76 -23.15
N ARG A 157 -11.63 -17.59 -22.52
CA ARG A 157 -10.46 -16.92 -21.93
C ARG A 157 -10.10 -17.53 -20.60
N TYR A 158 -11.09 -17.75 -19.74
CA TYR A 158 -10.92 -18.43 -18.46
C TYR A 158 -10.35 -19.84 -18.66
N GLU A 159 -10.96 -20.64 -19.54
CA GLU A 159 -10.62 -22.05 -19.69
C GLU A 159 -9.22 -22.28 -20.27
N ARG A 160 -8.72 -21.34 -21.09
CA ARG A 160 -7.32 -21.37 -21.55
C ARG A 160 -6.29 -21.13 -20.45
N ILE A 161 -6.64 -20.38 -19.41
CA ILE A 161 -5.71 -20.02 -18.31
C ILE A 161 -5.84 -21.04 -17.17
N PHE A 162 -7.09 -21.37 -16.82
CA PHE A 162 -7.42 -22.08 -15.59
C PHE A 162 -7.84 -23.54 -15.79
N GLY A 163 -8.15 -23.95 -17.03
CA GLY A 163 -8.82 -25.22 -17.31
C GLY A 163 -10.34 -25.09 -17.31
N PRO A 164 -11.06 -26.20 -17.57
CA PRO A 164 -12.51 -26.18 -17.81
C PRO A 164 -13.28 -25.57 -16.63
N LEU A 165 -14.33 -24.79 -16.94
CA LEU A 165 -15.27 -24.33 -15.92
C LEU A 165 -16.07 -25.51 -15.35
N PRO A 166 -16.47 -25.46 -14.08
CA PRO A 166 -17.37 -26.47 -13.51
C PRO A 166 -18.74 -26.44 -14.18
N ASP A 167 -19.47 -27.55 -14.06
CA ASP A 167 -20.88 -27.58 -14.45
C ASP A 167 -21.71 -26.74 -13.47
N LEU A 168 -22.37 -25.70 -14.00
CA LEU A 168 -23.19 -24.77 -13.23
C LEU A 168 -24.65 -25.20 -13.14
N ALA A 169 -25.02 -26.38 -13.64
CA ALA A 169 -26.36 -26.92 -13.46
C ALA A 169 -26.69 -27.04 -11.96
N GLY A 170 -27.84 -26.48 -11.56
CA GLY A 170 -28.29 -26.48 -10.17
C GLY A 170 -27.59 -25.45 -9.26
N VAL A 171 -26.61 -24.71 -9.76
CA VAL A 171 -25.99 -23.60 -9.01
C VAL A 171 -26.93 -22.39 -9.05
N PRO A 172 -27.37 -21.84 -7.91
CA PRO A 172 -28.21 -20.64 -7.86
C PRO A 172 -27.59 -19.47 -8.64
N ALA A 173 -28.42 -18.58 -9.18
CA ALA A 173 -27.93 -17.40 -9.89
C ALA A 173 -27.10 -16.46 -8.99
N ALA A 174 -27.43 -16.40 -7.69
CA ALA A 174 -26.70 -15.65 -6.69
C ALA A 174 -26.64 -16.44 -5.37
N ALA A 175 -25.43 -16.67 -4.87
CA ALA A 175 -25.15 -17.37 -3.62
C ALA A 175 -23.71 -17.08 -3.17
N SER A 176 -23.55 -16.71 -1.91
CA SER A 176 -22.27 -16.44 -1.25
C SER A 176 -22.46 -16.49 0.27
N PRO A 177 -21.43 -16.85 1.07
CA PRO A 177 -21.51 -16.76 2.53
C PRO A 177 -21.58 -15.33 3.07
N LEU A 178 -21.24 -14.30 2.27
CA LEU A 178 -21.23 -12.89 2.67
C LEU A 178 -22.37 -12.07 2.05
N GLY A 179 -23.36 -12.74 1.46
CA GLY A 179 -24.52 -12.09 0.84
C GLY A 179 -25.63 -11.73 1.84
N SER A 180 -26.78 -11.33 1.30
CA SER A 180 -28.04 -11.24 2.06
C SER A 180 -28.44 -12.59 2.67
N ASP A 181 -29.34 -12.59 3.66
CA ASP A 181 -29.81 -13.82 4.31
C ASP A 181 -30.28 -14.88 3.31
N ALA A 182 -30.92 -14.48 2.20
CA ALA A 182 -31.36 -15.38 1.15
C ALA A 182 -30.19 -15.95 0.31
N GLU A 183 -29.21 -15.11 -0.04
CA GLU A 183 -28.01 -15.52 -0.79
C GLU A 183 -27.12 -16.44 0.06
N SER A 184 -27.00 -16.18 1.36
CA SER A 184 -26.28 -17.01 2.32
C SER A 184 -26.99 -18.33 2.58
N ALA A 185 -28.33 -18.34 2.73
CA ALA A 185 -29.10 -19.58 2.84
C ALA A 185 -29.00 -20.43 1.56
N ALA A 186 -29.04 -19.79 0.37
CA ALA A 186 -28.84 -20.48 -0.89
C ALA A 186 -27.42 -21.07 -1.00
N TRP A 187 -26.41 -20.35 -0.52
CA TRP A 187 -25.05 -20.86 -0.43
C TRP A 187 -25.00 -22.11 0.45
N GLU A 188 -25.53 -22.03 1.67
CA GLU A 188 -25.47 -23.14 2.63
C GLU A 188 -26.19 -24.40 2.15
N ALA A 189 -27.29 -24.24 1.40
CA ALA A 189 -28.03 -25.34 0.80
C ALA A 189 -27.30 -26.05 -0.36
N MET A 190 -26.23 -25.47 -0.91
CA MET A 190 -25.47 -26.12 -1.98
C MET A 190 -24.63 -27.29 -1.44
N PRO A 191 -24.47 -28.38 -2.23
CA PRO A 191 -23.50 -29.42 -1.94
C PRO A 191 -22.07 -28.87 -1.79
N ASP A 192 -21.27 -29.45 -0.89
CA ASP A 192 -19.93 -28.95 -0.59
C ASP A 192 -18.96 -29.02 -1.79
N ASP A 193 -19.14 -30.00 -2.68
CA ASP A 193 -18.41 -30.07 -3.95
C ASP A 193 -18.74 -28.88 -4.86
N LYS A 194 -20.01 -28.48 -4.93
CA LYS A 194 -20.42 -27.28 -5.67
C LYS A 194 -19.89 -25.99 -5.03
N LYS A 195 -19.92 -25.88 -3.69
CA LYS A 195 -19.29 -24.75 -2.99
C LYS A 195 -17.80 -24.63 -3.37
N ARG A 196 -17.05 -25.74 -3.33
CA ARG A 196 -15.61 -25.78 -3.69
C ARG A 196 -15.35 -25.44 -5.16
N GLU A 197 -16.18 -25.94 -6.08
CA GLU A 197 -16.08 -25.61 -7.51
C GLU A 197 -16.27 -24.10 -7.74
N ILE A 198 -17.29 -23.50 -7.12
CA ILE A 198 -17.58 -22.06 -7.25
C ILE A 198 -16.50 -21.20 -6.59
N ASP A 199 -16.02 -21.58 -5.41
CA ASP A 199 -14.90 -20.90 -4.76
C ASP A 199 -13.60 -20.99 -5.58
N THR A 200 -13.38 -22.11 -6.30
CA THR A 200 -12.23 -22.24 -7.23
C THR A 200 -12.34 -21.25 -8.38
N VAL A 201 -13.54 -21.08 -8.95
CA VAL A 201 -13.76 -20.04 -9.97
C VAL A 201 -13.50 -18.66 -9.39
N PHE A 202 -14.00 -18.39 -8.18
CA PHE A 202 -13.82 -17.11 -7.51
C PHE A 202 -12.34 -16.81 -7.22
N ALA A 203 -11.60 -17.76 -6.65
CA ALA A 203 -10.15 -17.64 -6.42
C ALA A 203 -9.37 -17.38 -7.70
N ASN A 204 -9.75 -18.03 -8.81
CA ASN A 204 -9.11 -17.81 -10.12
C ASN A 204 -9.33 -16.38 -10.65
N LEU A 205 -10.45 -15.74 -10.35
CA LEU A 205 -10.64 -14.31 -10.66
C LEU A 205 -9.67 -13.43 -9.89
N GLY A 206 -9.54 -13.68 -8.58
CA GLY A 206 -8.54 -13.00 -7.74
C GLY A 206 -7.13 -13.19 -8.28
N LYS A 207 -6.77 -14.41 -8.69
CA LYS A 207 -5.45 -14.73 -9.25
C LYS A 207 -5.16 -14.01 -10.56
N ALA A 208 -6.15 -13.89 -11.44
CA ALA A 208 -6.03 -13.12 -12.68
C ALA A 208 -5.84 -11.62 -12.40
N ILE A 209 -6.67 -11.04 -11.52
CA ILE A 209 -6.56 -9.62 -11.11
C ILE A 209 -5.18 -9.35 -10.49
N ALA A 210 -4.72 -10.23 -9.59
CA ALA A 210 -3.39 -10.11 -8.98
C ALA A 210 -2.26 -10.18 -10.01
N ALA A 211 -2.38 -11.02 -11.05
CA ALA A 211 -1.39 -11.07 -12.14
C ALA A 211 -1.32 -9.73 -12.90
N PHE A 212 -2.44 -9.02 -13.06
CA PHE A 212 -2.42 -7.66 -13.59
C PHE A 212 -1.79 -6.67 -12.60
N GLU A 213 -2.20 -6.68 -11.34
CA GLU A 213 -1.71 -5.75 -10.32
C GLU A 213 -0.21 -5.89 -10.05
N ARG A 214 0.37 -7.08 -10.26
CA ARG A 214 1.83 -7.32 -10.25
C ARG A 214 2.58 -6.49 -11.29
N THR A 215 1.93 -6.08 -12.37
CA THR A 215 2.52 -5.22 -13.41
C THR A 215 2.53 -3.74 -13.02
N ILE A 216 1.79 -3.35 -11.98
CA ILE A 216 1.69 -1.96 -11.52
C ILE A 216 2.86 -1.66 -10.60
N VAL A 217 3.91 -1.05 -11.16
CA VAL A 217 5.17 -0.74 -10.47
C VAL A 217 5.38 0.76 -10.30
N HIS A 218 6.16 1.13 -9.28
CA HIS A 218 6.64 2.49 -9.12
C HIS A 218 7.53 2.93 -10.28
N GLN A 219 7.46 4.20 -10.65
CA GLN A 219 8.35 4.81 -11.64
C GLN A 219 9.49 5.56 -10.95
N PRO A 220 10.68 5.65 -11.58
CA PRO A 220 11.78 6.46 -11.06
C PRO A 220 11.40 7.95 -10.91
N THR A 221 11.48 8.44 -9.67
CA THR A 221 11.16 9.81 -9.28
C THR A 221 12.39 10.71 -9.33
N ARG A 222 12.19 12.01 -9.05
CA ARG A 222 13.32 12.95 -8.89
C ARG A 222 14.28 12.51 -7.79
N PHE A 223 13.73 11.99 -6.68
CA PHE A 223 14.53 11.47 -5.58
C PHE A 223 15.41 10.29 -5.99
N ASP A 224 14.91 9.37 -6.80
CA ASP A 224 15.71 8.19 -7.21
C ASP A 224 16.95 8.62 -8.00
N ARG A 225 16.82 9.59 -8.92
CA ARG A 225 17.95 10.15 -9.67
C ARG A 225 18.95 10.87 -8.78
N PHE A 226 18.46 11.63 -7.78
CA PHE A 226 19.30 12.25 -6.77
C PHE A 226 20.08 11.19 -5.97
N ALA A 227 19.38 10.17 -5.47
CA ALA A 227 19.96 9.13 -4.64
C ALA A 227 21.02 8.31 -5.39
N ASP A 228 20.76 7.99 -6.66
CA ASP A 228 21.71 7.27 -7.51
C ASP A 228 22.97 8.10 -7.81
N ALA A 229 22.84 9.42 -8.01
CA ALA A 229 23.99 10.31 -8.17
C ALA A 229 24.83 10.38 -6.88
N VAL A 230 24.18 10.54 -5.72
CA VAL A 230 24.84 10.52 -4.40
C VAL A 230 25.57 9.20 -4.17
N ALA A 231 24.93 8.07 -4.47
CA ALA A 231 25.52 6.73 -4.34
C ALA A 231 26.74 6.53 -5.27
N ALA A 232 26.72 7.13 -6.46
CA ALA A 232 27.83 7.10 -7.40
C ALA A 232 28.96 8.09 -7.07
N GLY A 233 28.86 8.87 -5.99
CA GLY A 233 29.82 9.92 -5.64
C GLY A 233 29.84 11.08 -6.65
N LYS A 234 28.74 11.29 -7.37
CA LYS A 234 28.57 12.38 -8.34
C LYS A 234 27.72 13.50 -7.76
N ALA A 235 28.00 14.73 -8.15
CA ALA A 235 27.10 15.84 -7.88
C ALA A 235 25.78 15.61 -8.65
N PRO A 236 24.62 15.66 -7.99
CA PRO A 236 23.33 15.63 -8.69
C PRO A 236 23.18 16.89 -9.55
N GLU A 237 22.80 16.72 -10.82
CA GLU A 237 22.69 17.80 -11.80
C GLU A 237 21.30 17.80 -12.46
N GLY A 238 20.93 18.94 -13.06
CA GLY A 238 19.69 19.06 -13.82
C GLY A 238 18.46 18.73 -12.99
N ASP A 239 17.66 17.78 -13.48
CA ASP A 239 16.46 17.35 -12.79
C ASP A 239 16.75 16.49 -11.55
N ALA A 240 17.96 15.94 -11.38
CA ALA A 240 18.38 15.21 -10.18
C ALA A 240 18.81 16.14 -9.03
N ALA A 241 19.04 17.43 -9.30
CA ALA A 241 19.46 18.38 -8.28
C ALA A 241 18.28 18.76 -7.37
N LEU A 242 18.36 18.37 -6.10
CA LEU A 242 17.44 18.83 -5.07
C LEU A 242 17.87 20.20 -4.52
N SER A 243 16.89 21.04 -4.20
CA SER A 243 17.11 22.31 -3.52
C SER A 243 17.67 22.11 -2.11
N GLU A 244 18.28 23.16 -1.55
CA GLU A 244 18.78 23.15 -0.17
C GLU A 244 17.68 22.78 0.85
N GLN A 245 16.44 23.21 0.60
CA GLN A 245 15.30 22.91 1.46
C GLN A 245 14.92 21.42 1.40
N GLU A 246 14.91 20.83 0.21
CA GLU A 246 14.62 19.40 0.03
C GLU A 246 15.73 18.52 0.61
N VAL A 247 16.99 18.90 0.40
CA VAL A 247 18.16 18.24 1.01
C VAL A 247 18.08 18.31 2.54
N TYR A 248 17.70 19.46 3.09
CA TYR A 248 17.49 19.60 4.54
C TYR A 248 16.33 18.73 5.04
N GLY A 249 15.23 18.65 4.28
CA GLY A 249 14.11 17.77 4.55
C GLY A 249 14.51 16.30 4.59
N LEU A 250 15.31 15.87 3.61
CA LEU A 250 15.87 14.51 3.56
C LEU A 250 16.72 14.20 4.80
N ARG A 251 17.59 15.11 5.22
CA ARG A 251 18.40 14.94 6.46
C ARG A 251 17.56 14.81 7.71
N LEU A 252 16.47 15.58 7.81
CA LEU A 252 15.52 15.43 8.91
C LEU A 252 14.87 14.05 8.86
N PHE A 253 14.40 13.64 7.68
CA PHE A 253 13.70 12.38 7.44
C PHE A 253 14.53 11.15 7.82
N ILE A 254 15.80 11.09 7.39
CA ILE A 254 16.73 9.97 7.69
C ILE A 254 17.45 10.11 9.04
N GLY A 255 17.32 11.26 9.69
CA GLY A 255 18.00 11.58 10.93
C GLY A 255 17.01 11.85 12.05
N ARG A 256 17.12 13.04 12.65
CA ARG A 256 16.47 13.35 13.94
C ARG A 256 14.94 13.40 13.93
N ALA A 257 14.27 13.48 12.77
CA ALA A 257 12.81 13.37 12.71
C ALA A 257 12.34 11.90 12.68
N ASN A 258 13.27 10.96 12.46
CA ASN A 258 13.10 9.52 12.63
C ASN A 258 11.99 8.89 11.76
N CYS A 259 11.62 9.57 10.66
CA CYS A 259 10.58 9.10 9.74
C CYS A 259 11.00 7.80 9.05
N VAL A 260 12.30 7.66 8.75
CA VAL A 260 12.89 6.49 8.09
C VAL A 260 12.75 5.21 8.93
N THR A 261 12.48 5.27 10.24
CA THR A 261 12.31 4.05 11.04
C THR A 261 11.16 3.17 10.53
N CYS A 262 10.03 3.77 10.16
CA CYS A 262 8.90 3.04 9.57
C CYS A 262 8.86 3.21 8.04
N HIS A 263 9.25 4.40 7.54
CA HIS A 263 9.26 4.69 6.10
C HIS A 263 10.64 4.47 5.49
N ASN A 264 11.08 3.21 5.47
CA ASN A 264 12.39 2.79 4.95
C ASN A 264 12.30 2.06 3.59
N GLY A 265 13.49 1.75 3.08
CA GLY A 265 13.68 0.99 1.85
C GLY A 265 13.16 1.69 0.61
N PRO A 266 13.27 1.03 -0.55
CA PRO A 266 12.94 1.63 -1.82
C PRO A 266 11.47 2.01 -1.96
N ARG A 267 10.55 1.46 -1.15
CA ARG A 267 9.12 1.83 -1.17
C ARG A 267 8.72 2.83 -0.09
N PHE A 268 9.64 3.30 0.76
CA PHE A 268 9.32 4.17 1.90
C PHE A 268 8.24 3.58 2.81
N THR A 269 8.34 2.29 3.10
CA THR A 269 7.48 1.54 4.00
C THR A 269 8.21 0.27 4.44
N ASP A 270 8.04 -0.09 5.70
CA ASP A 270 8.43 -1.37 6.27
C ASP A 270 7.36 -2.47 6.10
N ASP A 271 6.20 -2.13 5.53
CA ASP A 271 4.97 -2.93 5.47
C ASP A 271 4.47 -3.48 6.83
N HIS A 272 4.96 -2.93 7.94
CA HIS A 272 4.53 -3.30 9.28
C HIS A 272 3.29 -2.49 9.69
N PHE A 273 2.74 -2.83 10.86
CA PHE A 273 1.55 -2.22 11.41
C PHE A 273 1.93 -1.42 12.64
N HIS A 274 1.57 -0.13 12.63
CA HIS A 274 1.90 0.78 13.72
C HIS A 274 0.67 1.53 14.19
N ASN A 275 0.59 1.72 15.50
CA ASN A 275 -0.39 2.62 16.07
C ASN A 275 0.27 3.98 16.28
N THR A 276 -0.19 4.99 15.54
CA THR A 276 0.35 6.34 15.59
C THR A 276 -0.61 7.34 16.23
N GLY A 277 -1.66 6.86 16.92
CA GLY A 277 -2.63 7.72 17.59
C GLY A 277 -3.54 8.52 16.66
N VAL A 278 -3.73 8.07 15.41
CA VAL A 278 -4.68 8.71 14.47
C VAL A 278 -6.09 8.64 15.07
N PRO A 279 -6.83 9.77 15.12
CA PRO A 279 -8.14 9.82 15.75
C PRO A 279 -9.19 8.98 15.01
N PRO A 280 -10.22 8.48 15.70
CA PRO A 280 -11.39 7.89 15.05
C PRO A 280 -12.16 8.94 14.24
N VAL A 281 -13.02 8.49 13.33
CA VAL A 281 -13.94 9.34 12.57
C VAL A 281 -15.33 9.20 13.15
N ASP A 282 -15.98 10.32 13.46
CA ASP A 282 -17.33 10.32 13.99
C ASP A 282 -18.32 9.58 13.07
N GLY A 283 -19.13 8.72 13.68
CA GLY A 283 -20.14 7.93 12.97
C GLY A 283 -19.62 6.69 12.24
N LEU A 284 -18.31 6.41 12.26
CA LEU A 284 -17.78 5.12 11.83
C LEU A 284 -17.84 4.08 12.96
N PRO A 285 -17.94 2.78 12.61
CA PRO A 285 -17.71 1.70 13.56
C PRO A 285 -16.33 1.80 14.21
N ASP A 286 -16.17 1.20 15.39
CA ASP A 286 -14.87 1.09 16.02
C ASP A 286 -13.90 0.27 15.12
N ASP A 287 -12.70 0.81 14.94
CA ASP A 287 -11.68 0.24 14.07
C ASP A 287 -10.44 -0.12 14.89
N THR A 288 -10.36 -1.39 15.28
CA THR A 288 -9.24 -1.94 16.05
C THR A 288 -8.03 -2.29 15.18
N GLY A 289 -8.07 -1.98 13.88
CA GLY A 289 -6.94 -2.14 12.96
C GLY A 289 -6.47 -3.59 12.84
N ARG A 290 -5.14 -3.79 12.95
CA ARG A 290 -4.48 -5.10 12.81
C ARG A 290 -5.01 -6.14 13.80
N ALA A 291 -5.50 -5.77 14.98
CA ALA A 291 -6.10 -6.70 15.92
C ALA A 291 -7.29 -7.48 15.30
N ALA A 292 -8.22 -6.77 14.65
CA ALA A 292 -9.28 -7.42 13.88
C ALA A 292 -8.77 -8.05 12.59
N GLY A 293 -7.82 -7.40 11.91
CA GLY A 293 -7.24 -7.88 10.65
C GLY A 293 -6.56 -9.25 10.76
N ALA A 294 -5.81 -9.47 11.85
CA ALA A 294 -5.11 -10.72 12.12
C ALA A 294 -6.08 -11.90 12.32
N LYS A 295 -7.22 -11.68 12.98
CA LYS A 295 -8.26 -12.71 13.07
C LYS A 295 -8.88 -12.99 11.71
N LYS A 296 -9.21 -11.94 10.95
CA LYS A 296 -9.86 -12.06 9.64
C LYS A 296 -8.99 -12.82 8.64
N VAL A 297 -7.68 -12.57 8.61
CA VAL A 297 -6.79 -13.28 7.67
C VAL A 297 -6.66 -14.77 8.02
N LEU A 298 -6.70 -15.15 9.30
CA LEU A 298 -6.68 -16.55 9.72
C LEU A 298 -7.98 -17.29 9.41
N ASP A 299 -9.12 -16.59 9.53
CA ASP A 299 -10.45 -17.15 9.28
C ASP A 299 -10.79 -17.18 7.77
N ASP A 300 -9.99 -16.55 6.90
CA ASP A 300 -10.25 -16.45 5.47
C ASP A 300 -9.92 -17.76 4.73
N PRO A 301 -10.89 -18.42 4.07
CA PRO A 301 -10.62 -19.64 3.30
C PRO A 301 -9.69 -19.42 2.09
N PHE A 302 -9.52 -18.17 1.66
CA PHE A 302 -8.64 -17.78 0.55
C PHE A 302 -7.26 -17.29 1.01
N ASN A 303 -6.86 -17.55 2.25
CA ASN A 303 -5.48 -17.27 2.67
C ASN A 303 -4.50 -18.34 2.16
N CYS A 304 -3.20 -18.13 2.39
CA CYS A 304 -2.12 -19.03 1.98
C CYS A 304 -2.22 -20.42 2.62
N LEU A 305 -2.80 -20.56 3.81
CA LEU A 305 -3.02 -21.87 4.44
C LEU A 305 -4.32 -22.55 3.97
N GLY A 306 -5.14 -21.83 3.20
CA GLY A 306 -6.41 -22.28 2.67
C GLY A 306 -6.29 -23.27 1.50
N ALA A 307 -7.44 -23.78 1.08
CA ALA A 307 -7.55 -24.84 0.07
C ALA A 307 -7.31 -24.35 -1.37
N TYR A 308 -7.32 -23.03 -1.62
CA TYR A 308 -7.33 -22.45 -2.96
C TYR A 308 -5.97 -21.91 -3.42
N ARG A 309 -4.92 -22.10 -2.63
CA ARG A 309 -3.53 -21.84 -3.03
C ARG A 309 -3.09 -22.86 -4.10
N ASP A 310 -2.21 -22.46 -5.02
CA ASP A 310 -1.63 -23.41 -5.98
C ASP A 310 -0.38 -24.14 -5.46
N GLY A 311 0.36 -23.54 -4.51
CA GLY A 311 1.65 -24.04 -4.04
C GLY A 311 1.65 -24.77 -2.70
N SER A 312 2.87 -25.08 -2.24
CA SER A 312 3.11 -25.72 -0.93
C SER A 312 2.83 -24.76 0.23
N GLU A 313 2.31 -25.32 1.33
CA GLU A 313 2.12 -24.64 2.61
C GLU A 313 3.43 -24.16 3.24
N GLU A 314 4.57 -24.71 2.81
CA GLU A 314 5.91 -24.31 3.24
C GLU A 314 6.24 -22.88 2.80
N ALA A 315 5.60 -22.39 1.74
CA ALA A 315 5.80 -21.04 1.26
C ALA A 315 5.00 -19.99 2.03
N CYS A 316 4.15 -20.40 2.98
CA CYS A 316 3.28 -19.51 3.78
C CYS A 316 3.94 -18.99 5.05
N GLY A 317 5.27 -18.76 5.04
CA GLY A 317 6.03 -18.35 6.22
C GLY A 317 5.46 -17.10 6.90
N GLU A 318 5.13 -16.08 6.11
CA GLU A 318 4.55 -14.82 6.60
C GLU A 318 3.28 -15.06 7.42
N LEU A 319 2.34 -15.87 6.90
CA LEU A 319 1.10 -16.16 7.61
C LEU A 319 1.32 -17.12 8.81
N ARG A 320 2.21 -18.13 8.66
CA ARG A 320 2.46 -19.13 9.71
C ARG A 320 3.10 -18.54 10.97
N PHE A 321 3.94 -17.53 10.80
CA PHE A 321 4.71 -16.93 11.88
C PHE A 321 4.25 -15.51 12.23
N MET A 322 3.12 -15.06 11.68
CA MET A 322 2.62 -13.73 12.02
C MET A 322 2.23 -13.64 13.50
N VAL A 323 2.40 -12.44 14.05
CA VAL A 323 1.79 -12.09 15.33
C VAL A 323 0.29 -11.92 15.13
N SER A 324 -0.50 -12.72 15.84
CA SER A 324 -1.97 -12.76 15.70
C SER A 324 -2.73 -12.24 16.92
N GLN A 325 -2.03 -11.97 18.02
CA GLN A 325 -2.58 -11.48 19.28
C GLN A 325 -1.54 -10.59 19.97
N GLY A 326 -2.00 -9.62 20.76
CA GLY A 326 -1.12 -8.69 21.48
C GLY A 326 -1.67 -7.27 21.51
N GLU A 327 -1.29 -6.49 22.52
CA GLU A 327 -1.71 -5.08 22.63
C GLU A 327 -1.09 -4.22 21.53
N GLU A 328 0.03 -4.63 20.96
CA GLU A 328 0.71 -3.99 19.83
C GLU A 328 -0.12 -4.02 18.53
N LEU A 329 -1.10 -4.92 18.41
CA LEU A 329 -1.97 -4.99 17.25
C LEU A 329 -3.14 -4.01 17.34
N GLU A 330 -3.44 -3.52 18.55
CA GLU A 330 -4.60 -2.69 18.83
C GLU A 330 -4.45 -1.32 18.16
N ARG A 331 -5.36 -1.04 17.22
CA ARG A 331 -5.35 0.15 16.36
C ARG A 331 -4.04 0.36 15.59
N ALA A 332 -3.32 -0.72 15.33
CA ALA A 332 -2.15 -0.68 14.45
C ALA A 332 -2.60 -0.75 12.98
N PHE A 333 -2.06 0.11 12.14
CA PHE A 333 -2.37 0.17 10.71
C PHE A 333 -1.10 0.09 9.88
N LYS A 334 -1.22 -0.48 8.68
CA LYS A 334 -0.10 -0.69 7.78
C LYS A 334 0.57 0.64 7.44
N THR A 335 1.90 0.72 7.57
CA THR A 335 2.69 1.84 7.08
C THR A 335 2.49 1.97 5.56
N PRO A 336 1.87 3.04 5.04
CA PRO A 336 1.71 3.18 3.60
C PRO A 336 3.03 3.61 2.95
N SER A 337 3.24 3.23 1.69
CA SER A 337 4.34 3.79 0.89
C SER A 337 4.19 5.30 0.77
N LEU A 338 5.30 6.04 0.95
CA LEU A 338 5.33 7.48 0.74
C LEU A 338 5.58 7.90 -0.71
N ARG A 339 5.81 6.97 -1.64
CA ARG A 339 5.94 7.30 -3.07
C ARG A 339 4.66 7.93 -3.57
N GLY A 340 4.76 9.14 -4.13
CA GLY A 340 3.62 9.95 -4.56
C GLY A 340 2.73 10.49 -3.45
N ALA A 341 3.04 10.29 -2.16
CA ALA A 341 2.11 10.63 -1.09
C ALA A 341 1.80 12.12 -1.01
N ALA A 342 2.76 12.99 -1.34
CA ALA A 342 2.57 14.43 -1.28
C ALA A 342 1.40 14.95 -2.16
N ALA A 343 1.07 14.24 -3.23
CA ALA A 343 0.02 14.63 -4.18
C ALA A 343 -1.36 14.03 -3.87
N ARG A 344 -1.53 13.32 -2.74
CA ARG A 344 -2.72 12.49 -2.48
C ARG A 344 -3.48 12.83 -1.19
N PRO A 345 -3.84 14.11 -0.93
CA PRO A 345 -4.77 14.41 0.16
C PRO A 345 -6.15 13.78 -0.11
N PRO A 346 -6.99 13.55 0.93
CA PRO A 346 -6.63 13.56 2.35
C PRO A 346 -5.85 12.30 2.76
N TYR A 347 -5.34 12.27 3.98
CA TYR A 347 -4.38 11.28 4.48
C TYR A 347 -4.97 10.38 5.58
N MET A 348 -4.23 9.32 5.92
CA MET A 348 -4.59 8.26 6.88
C MET A 348 -5.65 7.29 6.37
N HIS A 349 -5.95 6.28 7.19
CA HIS A 349 -6.74 5.11 6.77
C HIS A 349 -8.21 5.42 6.46
N SER A 350 -8.74 6.53 6.95
CA SER A 350 -10.11 7.00 6.69
C SER A 350 -10.18 8.48 6.33
N GLY A 351 -9.07 9.05 5.83
CA GLY A 351 -9.04 10.46 5.39
C GLY A 351 -9.10 11.48 6.54
N GLN A 352 -8.63 11.10 7.73
CA GLN A 352 -8.75 11.92 8.95
C GLN A 352 -7.99 13.23 8.93
N ILE A 353 -6.95 13.33 8.09
CA ILE A 353 -6.05 14.47 8.07
C ILE A 353 -6.06 15.09 6.68
N ALA A 354 -6.37 16.38 6.58
CA ALA A 354 -6.63 17.03 5.30
C ALA A 354 -5.36 17.35 4.51
N THR A 355 -4.31 17.84 5.17
CA THR A 355 -3.09 18.33 4.51
C THR A 355 -1.84 17.62 5.00
N LEU A 356 -0.79 17.60 4.17
CA LEU A 356 0.49 17.02 4.57
C LEU A 356 1.14 17.79 5.74
N ALA A 357 0.86 19.10 5.86
CA ALA A 357 1.27 19.89 7.01
C ALA A 357 0.62 19.38 8.30
N ASP A 358 -0.69 19.12 8.28
CA ASP A 358 -1.41 18.56 9.43
C ASP A 358 -0.91 17.14 9.77
N VAL A 359 -0.47 16.37 8.77
CA VAL A 359 0.18 15.06 9.00
C VAL A 359 1.49 15.26 9.77
N VAL A 360 2.36 16.16 9.31
CA VAL A 360 3.63 16.44 10.02
C VAL A 360 3.34 16.95 11.44
N ASP A 361 2.33 17.78 11.63
CA ASP A 361 1.92 18.27 12.96
C ASP A 361 1.36 17.17 13.87
N HIS A 362 0.69 16.17 13.30
CA HIS A 362 0.30 14.96 14.03
C HIS A 362 1.51 14.22 14.60
N TYR A 363 2.53 13.98 13.77
CA TYR A 363 3.77 13.32 14.21
C TYR A 363 4.58 14.17 15.21
N VAL A 364 4.59 15.50 15.05
CA VAL A 364 5.24 16.42 15.98
C VAL A 364 4.56 16.39 17.36
N ARG A 365 3.23 16.40 17.40
CA ARG A 365 2.45 16.35 18.65
C ARG A 365 2.49 14.99 19.32
N ALA A 366 2.58 13.91 18.53
CA ALA A 366 2.58 12.53 19.01
C ALA A 366 1.43 12.24 20.01
N PRO A 367 0.16 12.39 19.58
CA PRO A 367 -0.97 12.16 20.48
C PRO A 367 -1.02 10.71 20.97
N ALA A 368 -1.56 10.52 22.17
CA ALA A 368 -1.92 9.20 22.65
C ALA A 368 -3.01 8.59 21.75
N SER A 369 -3.00 7.27 21.61
CA SER A 369 -4.10 6.56 20.93
C SER A 369 -5.32 6.48 21.83
N VAL A 370 -6.50 6.46 21.22
CA VAL A 370 -7.79 6.25 21.92
C VAL A 370 -7.94 4.82 22.46
N SER A 371 -7.22 3.86 21.88
CA SER A 371 -7.08 2.47 22.33
C SER A 371 -5.70 1.93 21.93
N GLY A 372 -5.15 0.99 22.71
CA GLY A 372 -3.78 0.50 22.52
C GLY A 372 -2.72 1.55 22.87
N HIS A 373 -1.52 1.39 22.31
CA HIS A 373 -0.36 2.25 22.58
C HIS A 373 0.10 2.99 21.31
N SER A 374 0.19 4.32 21.35
CA SER A 374 0.79 5.10 20.26
C SER A 374 2.32 4.99 20.35
N GLU A 375 2.96 4.61 19.25
CA GLU A 375 4.42 4.46 19.15
C GLU A 375 5.15 5.80 18.94
N LEU A 376 4.40 6.88 18.72
CA LEU A 376 4.96 8.19 18.45
C LEU A 376 5.61 8.80 19.69
N LYS A 377 6.72 9.52 19.46
CA LYS A 377 7.38 10.35 20.46
C LYS A 377 7.36 11.81 20.00
N PRO A 378 7.08 12.78 20.89
CA PRO A 378 7.03 14.18 20.50
C PRO A 378 8.35 14.64 19.85
N LEU A 379 8.23 15.37 18.74
CA LEU A 379 9.36 15.95 18.02
C LEU A 379 9.40 17.46 18.22
N LYS A 380 10.60 18.03 18.33
CA LYS A 380 10.80 19.48 18.28
C LYS A 380 11.29 19.87 16.90
N LEU A 381 10.35 20.31 16.07
CA LEU A 381 10.61 20.86 14.74
C LEU A 381 10.16 22.33 14.71
N SER A 382 10.94 23.16 14.03
CA SER A 382 10.55 24.52 13.64
C SER A 382 9.66 24.49 12.38
N ASP A 383 9.02 25.62 12.05
CA ASP A 383 8.21 25.73 10.83
C ASP A 383 9.06 25.52 9.57
N ARG A 384 10.31 25.99 9.58
CA ARG A 384 11.27 25.75 8.49
C ARG A 384 11.54 24.26 8.30
N GLU A 385 11.67 23.50 9.38
CA GLU A 385 11.95 22.06 9.35
C GLU A 385 10.73 21.26 8.91
N ARG A 386 9.53 21.63 9.35
CA ARG A 386 8.27 21.06 8.85
C ARG A 386 8.13 21.29 7.35
N ALA A 387 8.36 22.51 6.89
CA ALA A 387 8.31 22.85 5.47
C ALA A 387 9.39 22.10 4.66
N ALA A 388 10.57 21.87 5.23
CA ALA A 388 11.64 21.10 4.59
C ALA A 388 11.26 19.63 4.40
N LEU A 389 10.67 18.98 5.42
CA LEU A 389 10.14 17.61 5.31
C LEU A 389 9.09 17.51 4.19
N ILE A 390 8.14 18.45 4.14
CA ILE A 390 7.11 18.50 3.09
C ILE A 390 7.74 18.65 1.70
N ALA A 391 8.73 19.54 1.56
CA ALA A 391 9.45 19.72 0.30
C ALA A 391 10.13 18.42 -0.15
N PHE A 392 10.81 17.72 0.77
CA PHE A 392 11.41 16.42 0.49
C PHE A 392 10.38 15.38 0.03
N LEU A 393 9.23 15.26 0.70
CA LEU A 393 8.16 14.33 0.29
C LEU A 393 7.63 14.64 -1.12
N GLY A 394 7.68 15.91 -1.55
CA GLY A 394 7.36 16.32 -2.92
C GLY A 394 8.32 15.78 -3.98
N THR A 395 9.54 15.38 -3.61
CA THR A 395 10.53 14.77 -4.53
C THR A 395 10.18 13.33 -4.92
N LEU A 396 9.24 12.71 -4.18
CA LEU A 396 8.78 11.33 -4.38
C LEU A 396 7.59 11.23 -5.35
N ALA A 397 7.22 12.32 -6.02
CA ALA A 397 6.16 12.31 -7.04
C ALA A 397 6.60 11.52 -8.29
N GLU A 398 5.68 10.74 -8.85
CA GLU A 398 5.87 9.91 -10.05
C GLU A 398 5.37 10.59 -11.31
#